data_AF-A0A6N7C718-F1
#
_entry.id   AF-A0A6N7C718-F1
#
_cell.length_a   1.000
_cell.length_b   1.000
_cell.length_c   1.000
_cell.angle_alpha   90.00
_cell.angle_beta   90.00
_cell.angle_gamma   90.00
#
_symmetry.space_group_name_H-M   'P 1'
#
loop_
_entity.id
_entity.type
_entity.pdbx_description
1 polymer ?
#
loop_
_entity_poly.entity_id
_entity_poly.type
_entity_poly.pdbx_seq_one_letter_code
_entity_poly.pdbx_strand_id
1 'polypeptide(L)'
;MTEFYTATDLEQAGYVRYRLTELFGEPDTTTNEDRWSRETVEAVEHEVLAPAARVIFAAFEPQLDTRAGMIAADLRVGWPQMEQMLARVTVRESGNGRNP
;
A
#
# COMPACT_ATOMS: atom_id res chain seq x y z
N MET A 1 18.93 13.66 -8.00
CA MET A 1 18.97 12.34 -8.65
C MET A 1 17.57 11.81 -8.65
N THR A 2 17.08 11.25 -9.75
CA THR A 2 15.82 10.52 -9.74
C THR A 2 16.06 9.22 -8.97
N GLU A 3 15.28 8.98 -7.92
CA GLU A 3 15.31 7.71 -7.19
C GLU A 3 14.42 6.70 -7.91
N PHE A 4 14.80 5.42 -7.85
CA PHE A 4 14.12 4.33 -8.54
C PHE A 4 13.93 3.17 -7.58
N TYR A 5 12.84 2.42 -7.77
CA TYR A 5 12.64 1.11 -7.16
C TYR A 5 12.91 0.03 -8.20
N THR A 6 13.67 -0.99 -7.82
CA THR A 6 13.84 -2.20 -8.62
C THR A 6 12.62 -3.12 -8.43
N ALA A 7 12.41 -4.05 -9.36
CA ALA A 7 11.44 -5.12 -9.17
C ALA A 7 11.64 -5.90 -7.85
N THR A 8 12.87 -5.99 -7.36
CA THR A 8 13.23 -6.67 -6.10
C THR A 8 12.81 -5.86 -4.87
N ASP A 9 12.96 -4.53 -4.91
CA ASP A 9 12.53 -3.64 -3.81
C ASP A 9 11.00 -3.66 -3.67
N LEU A 10 10.29 -3.63 -4.81
CA LEU A 10 8.82 -3.70 -4.82
C LEU A 10 8.32 -5.07 -4.35
N GLU A 11 9.00 -6.15 -4.71
CA GLU A 11 8.70 -7.50 -4.20
C GLU A 11 8.91 -7.60 -2.66
N GLN A 12 9.95 -6.96 -2.13
CA GLN A 12 10.16 -6.84 -0.67
C GLN A 12 9.13 -5.94 0.03
N ALA A 13 8.60 -4.93 -0.67
CA ALA A 13 7.47 -4.12 -0.20
C ALA A 13 6.13 -4.87 -0.19
N GLY A 14 6.07 -6.08 -0.77
CA GLY A 14 4.89 -6.94 -0.82
C GLY A 14 4.14 -6.95 -2.15
N TYR A 15 4.67 -6.29 -3.18
CA TYR A 15 4.09 -6.33 -4.52
C TYR A 15 4.39 -7.65 -5.24
N VAL A 16 3.45 -8.08 -6.07
CA VAL A 16 3.58 -9.32 -6.82
C VAL A 16 4.34 -9.07 -8.12
N ARG A 17 5.53 -9.66 -8.27
CA ARG A 17 6.48 -9.36 -9.36
C ARG A 17 5.87 -9.35 -10.77
N TYR A 18 5.02 -10.31 -11.11
CA TYR A 18 4.38 -10.40 -12.43
C TYR A 18 3.25 -9.38 -12.68
N ARG A 19 2.85 -8.61 -11.65
CA ARG A 19 1.86 -7.52 -11.73
C ARG A 19 2.49 -6.14 -11.78
N LEU A 20 3.81 -6.01 -11.64
CA LEU A 20 4.47 -4.69 -11.53
C LEU A 20 4.22 -3.81 -12.76
N THR A 21 4.29 -4.38 -13.97
CA THR A 21 4.01 -3.64 -15.22
C THR A 21 2.54 -3.19 -15.33
N GLU A 22 1.61 -3.96 -14.78
CA GLU A 22 0.17 -3.62 -14.76
C GLU A 22 -0.15 -2.53 -13.73
N LEU A 23 0.59 -2.51 -12.61
CA LEU A 23 0.43 -1.54 -11.52
C LEU A 23 1.13 -0.21 -11.81
N PHE A 24 2.38 -0.25 -12.27
CA PHE A 24 3.28 0.90 -12.36
C PHE A 24 3.65 1.29 -13.80
N GLY A 25 3.11 0.59 -14.81
CA GLY A 25 3.43 0.80 -16.23
C GLY A 25 4.74 0.12 -16.65
N GLU A 26 5.19 0.39 -17.87
CA GLU A 26 6.44 -0.18 -18.39
C GLU A 26 7.67 0.32 -17.59
N PRO A 27 8.60 -0.58 -17.18
CA PRO A 27 9.82 -0.19 -16.48
C PRO A 27 10.81 0.54 -17.39
N ASP A 28 11.69 1.33 -16.77
CA ASP A 28 12.92 1.78 -17.39
C ASP A 28 13.90 0.60 -17.50
N THR A 29 14.12 0.14 -18.74
CA THR A 29 15.03 -0.95 -19.10
C THR A 29 16.37 -0.46 -19.65
N THR A 30 16.73 0.83 -19.45
CA THR A 30 18.05 1.36 -19.85
C THR A 30 19.21 0.77 -19.02
N THR A 31 18.91 0.01 -17.98
CA THR A 31 19.86 -0.77 -17.18
C THR A 31 19.52 -2.26 -17.23
N ASN A 32 20.42 -3.14 -16.76
CA ASN A 32 20.22 -4.60 -16.73
C ASN A 32 19.11 -5.08 -15.74
N GLU A 33 18.23 -4.19 -15.29
CA GLU A 33 17.25 -4.44 -14.24
C GLU A 33 16.02 -3.54 -14.44
N ASP A 34 14.83 -4.14 -14.32
CA ASP A 34 13.55 -3.44 -14.41
C ASP A 34 13.38 -2.47 -13.23
N ARG A 35 13.18 -1.19 -13.55
CA ARG A 35 13.11 -0.10 -12.57
C ARG A 35 11.94 0.83 -12.84
N TRP A 36 11.28 1.27 -11.78
CA TRP A 36 10.24 2.29 -11.84
C TRP A 36 10.71 3.53 -11.10
N SER A 37 10.35 4.72 -11.60
CA SER A 37 10.68 5.95 -10.89
C SER A 37 9.95 6.00 -9.55
N ARG A 38 10.59 6.55 -8.52
CA ARG A 38 9.98 6.74 -7.21
C ARG A 38 8.67 7.53 -7.30
N GLU A 39 8.65 8.56 -8.13
CA GLU A 39 7.47 9.40 -8.40
C GLU A 39 6.29 8.57 -8.95
N THR A 40 6.54 7.67 -9.91
CA THR A 40 5.52 6.77 -10.47
C THR A 40 4.96 5.82 -9.40
N VAL A 41 5.83 5.23 -8.58
CA VAL A 41 5.41 4.30 -7.53
C VAL A 41 4.60 5.02 -6.45
N GLU A 42 5.09 6.15 -5.94
CA GLU A 42 4.38 6.95 -4.93
C GLU A 42 3.03 7.47 -5.46
N ALA A 43 2.96 7.94 -6.72
CA ALA A 43 1.70 8.38 -7.32
C ALA A 43 0.67 7.24 -7.43
N VAL A 44 1.07 6.04 -7.88
CA VAL A 44 0.17 4.87 -7.93
C VAL A 44 -0.27 4.45 -6.53
N GLU A 45 0.64 4.45 -5.54
CA GLU A 45 0.31 4.15 -4.14
C GLU A 45 -0.72 5.13 -3.57
N HIS A 46 -0.51 6.43 -3.75
CA HIS A 46 -1.35 7.47 -3.15
C HIS A 46 -2.66 7.75 -3.90
N GLU A 47 -2.65 7.70 -5.24
CA GLU A 47 -3.80 8.10 -6.07
C GLU A 47 -4.70 6.91 -6.45
N VAL A 48 -4.14 5.69 -6.53
CA VAL A 48 -4.89 4.50 -6.97
C VAL A 48 -5.06 3.50 -5.83
N LEU A 49 -3.95 3.02 -5.24
CA LEU A 49 -4.00 1.91 -4.29
C LEU A 49 -4.61 2.30 -2.94
N ALA A 50 -4.20 3.42 -2.34
CA ALA A 50 -4.76 3.86 -1.07
C ALA A 50 -6.28 4.19 -1.14
N PRO A 51 -6.81 4.88 -2.17
CA PRO A 51 -8.25 5.07 -2.33
C PRO A 51 -9.01 3.76 -2.59
N ALA A 52 -8.50 2.89 -3.47
CA ALA A 52 -9.13 1.58 -3.72
C ALA A 52 -9.17 0.71 -2.46
N ALA A 53 -8.08 0.69 -1.69
CA ALA A 53 -8.00 0.01 -0.41
C ALA A 53 -9.03 0.57 0.57
N ARG A 54 -9.13 1.90 0.75
CA ARG A 54 -10.16 2.53 1.60
C ARG A 54 -11.58 2.13 1.22
N VAL A 55 -11.90 2.09 -0.08
CA VAL A 55 -13.24 1.67 -0.56
C VAL A 55 -13.50 0.20 -0.24
N ILE A 56 -12.53 -0.68 -0.47
CA ILE A 56 -12.63 -2.11 -0.13
C ILE A 56 -12.79 -2.28 1.40
N PHE A 57 -11.98 -1.59 2.21
CA PHE A 57 -12.09 -1.66 3.66
C PHE A 57 -13.45 -1.18 4.16
N ALA A 58 -13.96 -0.05 3.67
CA ALA A 58 -15.30 0.45 4.04
C ALA A 58 -16.43 -0.50 3.59
N ALA A 59 -16.29 -1.18 2.44
CA ALA A 59 -17.28 -2.11 1.93
C ALA A 59 -17.30 -3.47 2.66
N PHE A 60 -16.15 -3.92 3.16
CA PHE A 60 -16.00 -5.18 3.92
C PHE A 60 -15.82 -4.97 5.43
N GLU A 61 -16.13 -3.76 5.92
CA GLU A 61 -16.02 -3.38 7.32
C GLU A 61 -16.99 -4.20 8.20
N PRO A 62 -16.49 -5.00 9.17
CA PRO A 62 -17.37 -5.69 10.10
C PRO A 62 -18.13 -4.69 10.98
N GLN A 63 -19.37 -5.05 11.30
CA GLN A 63 -20.17 -4.32 12.29
C GLN A 63 -19.38 -4.18 13.60
N LEU A 64 -19.60 -3.08 14.32
CA LEU A 64 -18.76 -2.69 15.46
C LEU A 64 -18.66 -3.80 16.54
N ASP A 65 -19.78 -4.48 16.82
CA ASP A 65 -19.85 -5.61 17.74
C ASP A 65 -19.07 -6.84 17.22
N THR A 66 -19.03 -7.06 15.91
CA THR A 66 -18.20 -8.10 15.27
C THR A 66 -16.72 -7.78 15.44
N ARG A 67 -16.30 -6.50 15.28
CA ARG A 67 -14.89 -6.09 15.54
C ARG A 67 -14.51 -6.34 17.01
N ALA A 68 -15.38 -5.92 17.93
CA ALA A 68 -15.17 -6.12 19.36
C ALA A 68 -15.04 -7.61 19.71
N GLY A 69 -15.88 -8.46 19.12
CA GLY A 69 -15.79 -9.92 19.24
C GLY A 69 -14.48 -10.50 18.66
N MET A 70 -14.04 -10.03 17.49
CA MET A 70 -12.78 -10.48 16.88
C MET A 70 -11.55 -10.10 17.71
N ILE A 71 -11.53 -8.90 18.28
CA ILE A 71 -10.46 -8.43 19.17
C ILE A 71 -10.47 -9.23 20.49
N ALA A 72 -11.64 -9.43 21.09
CA ALA A 72 -11.79 -10.21 22.32
C ALA A 72 -11.41 -11.69 22.16
N ALA A 73 -11.51 -12.23 20.94
CA ALA A 73 -11.11 -13.59 20.59
C ALA A 73 -9.61 -13.75 20.23
N ASP A 74 -8.78 -12.71 20.36
CA ASP A 74 -7.37 -12.66 19.91
C ASP A 74 -7.21 -13.15 18.46
N LEU A 75 -8.16 -12.80 17.58
CA LEU A 75 -8.06 -13.07 16.15
C LEU A 75 -7.06 -12.10 15.51
N ARG A 76 -5.78 -12.47 15.62
CA ARG A 76 -4.63 -11.72 15.09
C ARG A 76 -4.58 -11.63 13.56
N VAL A 77 -5.52 -12.26 12.84
CA VAL A 77 -5.57 -12.31 11.37
C VAL A 77 -6.91 -11.75 10.89
N GLY A 78 -6.88 -10.83 9.93
CA GLY A 78 -8.07 -10.19 9.36
C GLY A 78 -8.22 -8.71 9.76
N TRP A 79 -9.46 -8.28 10.07
CA TRP A 79 -9.81 -6.87 10.24
C TRP A 79 -8.91 -6.06 11.20
N PRO A 80 -8.47 -6.55 12.38
CA PRO A 80 -7.55 -5.81 13.23
C PRO A 80 -6.19 -5.49 12.59
N GLN A 81 -5.71 -6.31 11.65
CA GLN A 81 -4.49 -6.04 10.88
C GLN A 81 -4.76 -4.98 9.80
N MET A 82 -5.95 -5.02 9.19
CA MET A 82 -6.40 -4.05 8.18
C MET A 82 -6.52 -2.64 8.79
N GLU A 83 -7.10 -2.53 10.00
CA GLU A 83 -7.13 -1.26 10.76
C GLU A 83 -5.72 -0.74 11.09
N GLN A 84 -4.78 -1.61 11.48
CA GLN A 84 -3.39 -1.22 11.72
C GLN A 84 -2.67 -0.76 10.44
N MET A 85 -2.96 -1.39 9.30
CA MET A 85 -2.40 -0.99 8.01
C MET A 85 -2.96 0.38 7.57
N LEU A 86 -4.27 0.56 7.67
CA LEU A 86 -4.94 1.85 7.44
C LEU A 86 -4.37 2.96 8.33
N ALA A 87 -4.22 2.71 9.63
CA ALA A 87 -3.63 3.68 10.55
C ALA A 87 -2.20 4.09 10.13
N ARG A 88 -1.37 3.14 9.67
CA ARG A 88 -0.02 3.42 9.18
C ARG A 88 -0.02 4.24 7.88
N VAL A 89 -0.94 3.96 6.96
CA VAL A 89 -1.10 4.73 5.71
C VAL A 89 -1.54 6.17 6.03
N THR A 90 -2.62 6.33 6.82
CA THR A 90 -3.13 7.65 7.23
C THR A 90 -2.10 8.47 8.03
N VAL A 91 -1.29 7.83 8.88
CA VAL A 91 -0.20 8.51 9.60
C VAL A 91 0.93 8.94 8.65
N ARG A 92 1.25 8.17 7.60
CA ARG A 92 2.22 8.59 6.57
C ARG A 92 1.70 9.76 5.74
N GLU A 93 0.44 9.73 5.32
CA GLU A 93 -0.21 10.85 4.62
C GLU A 93 -0.24 12.11 5.48
N SER A 94 -0.56 11.98 6.77
CA SER A 94 -0.57 13.09 7.74
C SER A 94 0.84 13.62 8.04
N GLY A 95 1.85 12.75 8.05
CA GLY A 95 3.26 13.11 8.28
C GLY A 95 3.94 13.75 7.07
N ASN A 96 3.51 13.42 5.85
CA ASN A 96 3.92 14.12 4.62
C ASN A 96 3.16 15.45 4.45
N GLY A 97 2.01 15.59 5.14
CA GLY A 97 1.17 16.78 5.19
C GLY A 97 1.62 17.87 6.18
N ARG A 98 2.84 18.40 6.00
CA ARG A 98 3.40 19.61 6.66
C ARG A 98 3.74 19.50 8.15
N ASN A 99 4.91 20.06 8.49
CA ASN A 99 4.90 21.37 9.13
C ASN A 99 6.02 22.27 8.54
N PRO A 100 5.86 23.61 8.57
CA PRO A 100 6.81 24.57 7.99
C PRO A 100 7.94 24.96 8.95
#